data_AF-A0A960WLL7-F1
#
_entry.id   AF-A0A960WLL7-F1
#
_cell.length_a   1.000
_cell.length_b   1.000
_cell.length_c   1.000
_cell.angle_alpha   90.00
_cell.angle_beta   90.00
_cell.angle_gamma   90.00
#
_symmetry.space_group_name_H-M   'P 1'
#
loop_
_entity.id
_entity.type
_entity.pdbx_description
1 polymer ?
#
loop_
_entity_poly.entity_id
_entity_poly.type
_entity_poly.pdbx_seq_one_letter_code
_entity_poly.pdbx_strand_id
1 'polypeptide(L)'
;MATEREDPVELKRELSGRLDDFVKKYGEQFHISIPSGILPKINDYRNTYFSYLKDSEYKSNMCYLLQLIDYLLWNYKLFKPGLSLGNSYFFMLMVQMGIIAEALAHAILLDPVLQIDSTDRSLGKVKPEYDDIKNFIDRNSFAENIKLIGQLEILPDQSLVEFNKIRETIRNVVHMQNWDGRLYNSLTLEMFKPNLMIFRSFLQNLPATITINQSIEKLRARIFDISEDQSGDLEGVITNYHKERGYGFVKTTDGKSYFFHIKNSREAGPMLAENLRVMFNLMKGRKGLEASS
;
A
#
# COMPACT_ATOMS: atom_id res chain seq x y z
N MET A 1 46.88 -16.30 -13.16
CA MET A 1 46.61 -14.89 -13.52
C MET A 1 45.23 -14.54 -13.01
N ALA A 2 45.16 -13.71 -11.97
CA ALA A 2 43.89 -13.22 -11.44
C ALA A 2 43.30 -12.25 -12.46
N THR A 3 42.09 -12.54 -12.93
CA THR A 3 41.29 -11.61 -13.74
C THR A 3 41.03 -10.35 -12.92
N GLU A 4 41.57 -9.22 -13.37
CA GLU A 4 41.22 -7.90 -12.84
C GLU A 4 39.70 -7.77 -12.85
N ARG A 5 39.10 -7.58 -11.66
CA ARG A 5 37.68 -7.26 -11.57
C ARG A 5 37.53 -5.83 -12.05
N GLU A 6 36.84 -5.63 -13.17
CA GLU A 6 36.43 -4.32 -13.66
C GLU A 6 35.77 -3.51 -12.53
N ASP A 7 36.15 -2.24 -12.41
CA ASP A 7 35.56 -1.31 -11.45
C ASP A 7 34.05 -1.18 -11.74
N PRO A 8 33.17 -1.55 -10.78
CA PRO A 8 31.72 -1.47 -10.96
C PRO A 8 31.22 -0.08 -11.36
N VAL A 9 31.93 0.99 -10.98
CA VAL A 9 31.59 2.36 -11.32
C VAL A 9 31.88 2.65 -12.79
N GLU A 10 33.00 2.14 -13.30
CA GLU A 10 33.41 2.28 -14.69
C GLU A 10 32.51 1.47 -15.62
N LEU A 11 32.20 0.23 -15.24
CA LEU A 11 31.25 -0.61 -15.97
C LEU A 11 29.86 0.01 -16.04
N LYS A 12 29.36 0.60 -14.93
CA LYS A 12 28.08 1.32 -14.92
C LYS A 12 28.10 2.51 -15.88
N ARG A 13 29.19 3.28 -15.89
CA ARG A 13 29.34 4.45 -16.79
C ARG A 13 29.36 4.02 -18.25
N GLU A 14 30.08 2.95 -18.59
CA GLU A 14 30.13 2.39 -19.94
C GLU A 14 28.74 1.91 -20.39
N LEU A 15 28.05 1.13 -19.54
CA LEU A 15 26.71 0.61 -19.84
C LEU A 15 25.69 1.73 -20.02
N SER A 16 25.73 2.77 -19.19
CA SER A 16 24.89 3.97 -19.36
C SER A 16 25.18 4.67 -20.68
N GLY A 17 26.44 4.88 -21.05
CA GLY A 17 26.81 5.49 -22.33
C GLY A 17 26.34 4.68 -23.55
N ARG A 18 26.49 3.35 -23.50
CA ARG A 18 26.01 2.45 -24.55
C ARG A 18 24.48 2.45 -24.67
N LEU A 19 23.78 2.56 -23.54
CA LEU A 19 22.32 2.69 -23.53
C LEU A 19 21.89 4.02 -24.14
N ASP A 20 22.54 5.13 -23.78
CA ASP A 20 22.24 6.45 -24.32
C ASP A 20 22.48 6.51 -25.84
N ASP A 21 23.59 5.93 -26.31
CA ASP A 21 23.89 5.82 -27.75
C ASP A 21 22.88 4.95 -28.49
N PHE A 22 22.45 3.83 -27.88
CA PHE A 22 21.41 2.97 -28.42
C PHE A 22 20.08 3.71 -28.51
N VAL A 23 19.66 4.38 -27.43
CA VAL A 23 18.43 5.18 -27.39
C VAL A 23 18.47 6.31 -28.42
N LYS A 24 19.60 7.00 -28.57
CA LYS A 24 19.75 8.06 -29.58
C LYS A 24 19.69 7.51 -31.01
N LYS A 25 20.37 6.39 -31.28
CA LYS A 25 20.45 5.78 -32.61
C LYS A 25 19.13 5.19 -33.08
N TYR A 26 18.36 4.59 -32.18
CA TYR A 26 17.14 3.87 -32.51
C TYR A 26 15.86 4.60 -32.07
N GLY A 27 15.95 5.59 -31.19
CA GLY A 27 14.80 6.35 -30.68
C GLY A 27 14.05 7.11 -31.75
N GLU A 28 14.75 7.61 -32.78
CA GLU A 28 14.13 8.24 -33.95
C GLU A 28 13.40 7.22 -34.85
N GLN A 29 13.79 5.95 -34.83
CA GLN A 29 13.19 4.88 -35.64
C GLN A 29 11.91 4.32 -35.01
N PHE A 30 11.74 4.48 -33.71
CA PHE A 30 10.52 4.13 -32.98
C PHE A 30 9.73 5.39 -32.61
N HIS A 31 9.21 6.11 -33.61
CA HIS A 31 8.15 7.10 -33.38
C HIS A 31 6.82 6.40 -33.08
N ILE A 32 6.79 5.61 -32.02
CA ILE A 32 5.55 5.16 -31.39
C ILE A 32 5.21 6.23 -30.34
N SER A 33 4.99 7.46 -30.80
CA SER A 33 4.34 8.44 -29.94
C SER A 33 2.88 7.99 -29.81
N ILE A 34 2.46 7.70 -28.58
CA ILE A 34 1.05 7.42 -28.30
C ILE A 34 0.27 8.65 -28.78
N PRO A 35 -0.65 8.52 -29.74
CA PRO A 35 -1.41 9.67 -30.20
C PRO A 35 -2.13 10.34 -29.02
N SER A 36 -2.14 11.68 -29.02
CA SER A 36 -2.83 12.43 -27.98
C SER A 36 -4.30 12.00 -27.89
N GLY A 37 -4.77 11.73 -26.67
CA GLY A 37 -6.14 11.28 -26.41
C GLY A 37 -6.38 9.75 -26.46
N ILE A 38 -5.37 8.94 -26.78
CA ILE A 38 -5.51 7.46 -26.74
C ILE A 38 -5.62 6.95 -25.30
N LEU A 39 -4.76 7.45 -24.41
CA LEU A 39 -4.79 7.09 -22.99
C LEU A 39 -5.61 8.13 -22.21
N PRO A 40 -6.52 7.67 -21.33
CA PRO A 40 -7.19 8.56 -20.38
C PRO A 40 -6.17 9.34 -19.54
N LYS A 41 -6.56 10.54 -19.11
CA LYS A 41 -5.78 11.36 -18.19
C LYS A 41 -5.89 10.80 -16.78
N ILE A 42 -4.94 11.12 -15.92
CA ILE A 42 -4.91 10.64 -14.53
C ILE A 42 -6.22 10.92 -13.77
N ASN A 43 -6.82 12.10 -14.00
CA ASN A 43 -8.07 12.50 -13.35
C ASN A 43 -9.28 11.67 -13.81
N ASP A 44 -9.24 11.10 -15.02
CA ASP A 44 -10.31 10.23 -15.50
C ASP A 44 -10.36 8.95 -14.66
N TYR A 45 -9.21 8.33 -14.38
CA TYR A 45 -9.13 7.17 -13.47
C TYR A 45 -9.53 7.54 -12.05
N ARG A 46 -9.04 8.69 -11.56
CA ARG A 46 -9.34 9.20 -10.23
C ARG A 46 -10.83 9.29 -9.97
N ASN A 47 -11.55 9.93 -10.89
CA ASN A 47 -12.97 10.20 -10.77
C ASN A 47 -13.83 8.97 -11.05
N THR A 48 -13.35 8.07 -11.93
CA THR A 48 -14.09 6.86 -12.31
C THR A 48 -14.01 5.77 -11.25
N TYR A 49 -12.81 5.49 -10.73
CA TYR A 49 -12.56 4.30 -9.92
C TYR A 49 -12.32 4.58 -8.44
N PHE A 50 -11.95 5.82 -8.06
CA PHE A 50 -11.46 6.13 -6.72
C PHE A 50 -12.07 7.41 -6.13
N SER A 51 -13.25 7.81 -6.60
CA SER A 51 -13.93 9.05 -6.15
C SER A 51 -14.29 9.05 -4.67
N TYR A 52 -14.45 7.88 -4.05
CA TYR A 52 -14.74 7.68 -2.63
C TYR A 52 -13.54 7.81 -1.70
N LEU A 53 -12.31 7.87 -2.23
CA LEU A 53 -11.08 8.05 -1.45
C LEU A 53 -10.69 9.52 -1.40
N LYS A 54 -10.14 9.97 -0.27
CA LYS A 54 -9.41 11.24 -0.18
C LYS A 54 -8.18 11.21 -1.08
N ASP A 55 -7.76 12.40 -1.50
CA ASP A 55 -6.54 12.51 -2.28
C ASP A 55 -5.31 12.19 -1.44
N SER A 56 -4.42 11.36 -2.00
CA SER A 56 -3.23 10.82 -1.35
C SER A 56 -2.25 10.24 -2.37
N GLU A 57 -1.03 9.96 -1.89
CA GLU A 57 0.00 9.30 -2.68
C GLU A 57 -0.48 7.94 -3.19
N TYR A 58 -1.12 7.14 -2.33
CA TYR A 58 -1.67 5.82 -2.68
C TYR A 58 -2.69 5.92 -3.82
N LYS A 59 -3.64 6.87 -3.73
CA LYS A 59 -4.65 7.10 -4.78
C LYS A 59 -4.01 7.53 -6.10
N SER A 60 -3.00 8.39 -6.06
CA SER A 60 -2.27 8.84 -7.25
C SER A 60 -1.48 7.69 -7.89
N ASN A 61 -0.75 6.91 -7.09
CA ASN A 61 0.01 5.74 -7.55
C ASN A 61 -0.89 4.68 -8.21
N MET A 62 -2.08 4.41 -7.65
CA MET A 62 -3.06 3.53 -8.29
C MET A 62 -3.51 4.05 -9.66
N CYS A 63 -3.74 5.36 -9.81
CA CYS A 63 -4.11 5.95 -11.09
C CYS A 63 -2.99 5.82 -12.14
N TYR A 64 -1.73 6.05 -11.75
CA TYR A 64 -0.58 5.84 -12.64
C TYR A 64 -0.44 4.38 -13.07
N LEU A 65 -0.66 3.43 -12.16
CA LEU A 65 -0.59 2.00 -12.48
C LEU A 65 -1.74 1.57 -13.41
N LEU A 66 -2.96 2.10 -13.25
CA LEU A 66 -4.06 1.86 -14.19
C LEU A 66 -3.75 2.42 -15.59
N GLN A 67 -3.17 3.61 -15.66
CA GLN A 67 -2.73 4.18 -16.92
C GLN A 67 -1.63 3.34 -17.59
N LEU A 68 -0.74 2.75 -16.81
CA LEU A 68 0.28 1.82 -17.30
C LEU A 68 -0.35 0.52 -17.80
N ILE A 69 -1.38 -0.02 -17.14
CA ILE A 69 -2.15 -1.16 -17.64
C ILE A 69 -2.74 -0.85 -19.02
N ASP A 70 -3.41 0.30 -19.20
CA ASP A 70 -4.00 0.69 -20.48
C ASP A 70 -2.93 0.90 -21.57
N TYR A 71 -1.76 1.42 -21.20
CA TYR A 71 -0.60 1.51 -22.10
C TYR A 71 -0.11 0.13 -22.56
N LEU A 72 0.06 -0.83 -21.64
CA LEU A 72 0.50 -2.19 -21.98
C LEU A 72 -0.53 -2.89 -22.87
N LEU A 73 -1.83 -2.73 -22.60
CA LEU A 73 -2.91 -3.27 -23.42
C LEU A 73 -2.95 -2.63 -24.81
N TRP A 74 -2.69 -1.32 -24.92
CA TRP A 74 -2.59 -0.63 -26.19
C TRP A 74 -1.40 -1.14 -27.03
N ASN A 75 -0.21 -1.25 -26.43
CA ASN A 75 0.97 -1.83 -27.08
C ASN A 75 0.70 -3.26 -27.56
N TYR A 76 0.04 -4.08 -26.72
CA TYR A 76 -0.31 -5.44 -27.09
C TYR A 76 -1.18 -5.50 -28.36
N LYS A 77 -2.16 -4.59 -28.49
CA LYS A 77 -3.00 -4.48 -29.69
C LYS A 77 -2.19 -4.10 -30.92
N LEU A 78 -1.23 -3.19 -30.79
CA LEU A 78 -0.42 -2.68 -31.89
C LEU A 78 0.53 -3.74 -32.43
N PHE A 79 1.16 -4.52 -31.55
CA PHE A 79 2.23 -5.44 -31.94
C PHE A 79 1.82 -6.91 -32.07
N LYS A 80 0.58 -7.29 -31.71
CA LYS A 80 0.06 -8.68 -31.67
C LYS A 80 1.19 -9.71 -31.52
N PRO A 81 1.83 -9.78 -30.34
CA PRO A 81 3.14 -10.41 -30.21
C PRO A 81 3.12 -11.87 -30.70
N GLY A 82 3.93 -12.17 -31.70
CA GLY A 82 4.37 -13.53 -32.00
C GLY A 82 5.57 -13.86 -31.11
N LEU A 83 5.47 -14.92 -30.29
CA LEU A 83 6.45 -15.40 -29.29
C LEU A 83 6.58 -14.56 -27.98
N SER A 84 7.44 -15.03 -27.07
CA SER A 84 7.58 -14.84 -25.61
C SER A 84 7.26 -13.48 -24.97
N LEU A 85 7.25 -12.38 -25.71
CA LEU A 85 6.90 -11.03 -25.24
C LEU A 85 5.46 -10.94 -24.71
N GLY A 86 4.51 -11.67 -25.32
CA GLY A 86 3.11 -11.71 -24.86
C GLY A 86 2.99 -12.14 -23.39
N ASN A 87 3.78 -13.15 -22.99
CA ASN A 87 3.73 -13.70 -21.64
C ASN A 87 4.33 -12.74 -20.61
N SER A 88 5.37 -11.98 -21.00
CA SER A 88 5.91 -10.90 -20.17
C SER A 88 4.89 -9.78 -19.94
N TYR A 89 4.14 -9.37 -20.97
CA TYR A 89 3.06 -8.38 -20.80
C TYR A 89 1.98 -8.87 -19.84
N PHE A 90 1.55 -10.12 -19.94
CA PHE A 90 0.55 -10.66 -19.01
C PHE A 90 1.04 -10.73 -17.58
N PHE A 91 2.29 -11.14 -17.38
CA PHE A 91 2.89 -11.13 -16.05
C PHE A 91 2.94 -9.72 -15.46
N MET A 92 3.36 -8.73 -16.25
CA MET A 92 3.36 -7.33 -15.82
C MET A 92 1.94 -6.83 -15.46
N LEU A 93 0.94 -7.15 -16.28
CA LEU A 93 -0.45 -6.80 -16.00
C LEU A 93 -0.96 -7.44 -14.70
N MET A 94 -0.63 -8.71 -14.47
CA MET A 94 -1.00 -9.44 -13.25
C MET A 94 -0.36 -8.85 -12.00
N VAL A 95 0.94 -8.54 -12.06
CA VAL A 95 1.66 -7.90 -10.97
C VAL A 95 1.06 -6.52 -10.68
N GLN A 96 0.78 -5.72 -11.70
CA GLN A 96 0.17 -4.41 -11.54
C GLN A 96 -1.23 -4.48 -10.93
N MET A 97 -2.08 -5.42 -11.37
CA MET A 97 -3.38 -5.67 -10.74
C MET A 97 -3.23 -6.03 -9.26
N GLY A 98 -2.20 -6.81 -8.90
CA GLY A 98 -1.89 -7.19 -7.51
C GLY A 98 -1.54 -5.99 -6.66
N ILE A 99 -0.60 -5.19 -7.16
CA ILE A 99 -0.16 -3.96 -6.50
C ILE A 99 -1.33 -3.00 -6.32
N ILE A 100 -2.19 -2.80 -7.34
CA ILE A 100 -3.35 -1.93 -7.23
C ILE A 100 -4.36 -2.49 -6.21
N ALA A 101 -4.65 -3.79 -6.23
CA ALA A 101 -5.57 -4.42 -5.30
C ALA A 101 -5.10 -4.29 -3.84
N GLU A 102 -3.80 -4.50 -3.60
CA GLU A 102 -3.20 -4.33 -2.28
C GLU A 102 -3.16 -2.85 -1.86
N ALA A 103 -2.74 -1.96 -2.74
CA ALA A 103 -2.72 -0.52 -2.49
C ALA A 103 -4.12 0.03 -2.20
N LEU A 104 -5.15 -0.52 -2.85
CA LEU A 104 -6.54 -0.16 -2.60
C LEU A 104 -6.97 -0.56 -1.17
N ALA A 105 -6.62 -1.75 -0.71
CA ALA A 105 -6.91 -2.15 0.67
C ALA A 105 -6.24 -1.21 1.70
N HIS A 106 -4.98 -0.81 1.44
CA HIS A 106 -4.28 0.17 2.26
C HIS A 106 -4.97 1.54 2.23
N ALA A 107 -5.30 2.04 1.03
CA ALA A 107 -5.94 3.34 0.86
C ALA A 107 -7.29 3.42 1.57
N ILE A 108 -8.10 2.36 1.50
CA ILE A 108 -9.38 2.26 2.20
C ILE A 108 -9.20 2.36 3.72
N LEU A 109 -8.22 1.64 4.29
CA LEU A 109 -7.98 1.63 5.73
C LEU A 109 -7.34 2.93 6.23
N LEU A 110 -6.52 3.59 5.40
CA LEU A 110 -5.84 4.84 5.75
C LEU A 110 -6.71 6.08 5.51
N ASP A 111 -7.81 5.97 4.76
CA ASP A 111 -8.66 7.12 4.43
C ASP A 111 -9.07 7.99 5.64
N PRO A 112 -9.47 7.40 6.80
CA PRO A 112 -9.83 8.19 7.97
C PRO A 112 -8.69 9.08 8.50
N VAL A 113 -7.44 8.62 8.38
CA VAL A 113 -6.25 9.25 8.97
C VAL A 113 -5.45 10.12 7.99
N LEU A 114 -5.92 10.25 6.74
CA LEU A 114 -5.33 11.11 5.73
C LEU A 114 -5.68 12.59 5.93
N GLN A 115 -4.68 13.44 5.76
CA GLN A 115 -4.80 14.88 5.58
C GLN A 115 -4.55 15.25 4.12
N ILE A 116 -5.55 15.88 3.49
CA ILE A 116 -5.46 16.38 2.12
C ILE A 116 -4.59 17.64 2.11
N ASP A 117 -3.67 17.72 1.14
CA ASP A 117 -2.83 18.89 0.90
C ASP A 117 -2.72 19.13 -0.60
N SER A 118 -3.44 20.13 -1.11
CA SER A 118 -3.47 20.47 -2.52
C SER A 118 -2.17 21.11 -3.04
N THR A 119 -1.26 21.48 -2.14
CA THR A 119 0.05 22.05 -2.49
C THR A 119 1.14 20.97 -2.61
N ASP A 120 0.89 19.78 -2.04
CA ASP A 120 1.78 18.63 -2.12
C ASP A 120 1.54 17.85 -3.44
N ARG A 121 2.63 17.39 -4.08
CA ARG A 121 2.56 16.55 -5.27
C ARG A 121 1.88 15.20 -5.02
N SER A 122 1.93 14.72 -3.78
CA SER A 122 1.24 13.51 -3.33
C SER A 122 -0.26 13.74 -3.08
N LEU A 123 -0.71 14.99 -3.02
CA LEU A 123 -2.08 15.44 -2.73
C LEU A 123 -2.63 15.08 -1.33
N GLY A 124 -1.85 14.39 -0.50
CA GLY A 124 -2.22 14.08 0.88
C GLY A 124 -1.35 13.00 1.51
N LYS A 125 -1.23 13.06 2.84
CA LYS A 125 -0.39 12.18 3.66
C LYS A 125 -1.09 11.79 4.95
N VAL A 126 -0.65 10.71 5.57
CA VAL A 126 -1.09 10.35 6.93
C VAL A 126 -0.50 11.35 7.91
N LYS A 127 -1.33 11.87 8.83
CA LYS A 127 -0.80 12.77 9.86
C LYS A 127 0.17 12.00 10.77
N PRO A 128 1.26 12.63 11.25
CA PRO A 128 2.20 11.96 12.15
C PRO A 128 1.51 11.33 13.37
N GLU A 129 0.42 11.93 13.89
CA GLU A 129 -0.43 11.43 14.99
C GLU A 129 -1.03 10.03 14.79
N TYR A 130 -1.05 9.54 13.55
CA TYR A 130 -1.58 8.22 13.19
C TYR A 130 -0.51 7.30 12.59
N ASP A 131 0.78 7.57 12.83
CA ASP A 131 1.88 6.71 12.38
C ASP A 131 1.78 5.29 12.97
N ASP A 132 1.23 5.14 14.16
CA ASP A 132 0.93 3.85 14.79
C ASP A 132 -0.05 3.01 13.94
N ILE A 133 -1.16 3.62 13.50
CA ILE A 133 -2.17 3.02 12.62
C ILE A 133 -1.55 2.69 11.27
N LYS A 134 -0.81 3.63 10.67
CA LYS A 134 -0.13 3.43 9.39
C LYS A 134 0.85 2.26 9.46
N ASN A 135 1.72 2.26 10.47
CA ASN A 135 2.72 1.20 10.65
C ASN A 135 2.08 -0.17 10.90
N PHE A 136 0.91 -0.21 11.56
CA PHE A 136 0.15 -1.45 11.71
C PHE A 136 -0.35 -1.96 10.36
N ILE A 137 -1.00 -1.10 9.57
CA ILE A 137 -1.56 -1.45 8.26
C ILE A 137 -0.45 -1.86 7.28
N ASP A 138 0.67 -1.12 7.25
CA ASP A 138 1.82 -1.41 6.38
C ASP A 138 2.52 -2.74 6.72
N ARG A 139 2.41 -3.22 7.97
CA ARG A 139 3.00 -4.50 8.41
C ARG A 139 2.08 -5.69 8.17
N ASN A 140 0.78 -5.45 8.01
CA ASN A 140 -0.17 -6.51 7.73
C ASN A 140 0.05 -7.05 6.32
N SER A 141 -0.15 -8.36 6.17
CA SER A 141 -0.31 -8.95 4.86
C SER A 141 -1.57 -8.43 4.16
N PHE A 142 -1.61 -8.52 2.83
CA PHE A 142 -2.80 -8.18 2.06
C PHE A 142 -4.07 -8.93 2.55
N ALA A 143 -3.93 -10.19 2.97
CA ALA A 143 -5.04 -10.96 3.50
C ALA A 143 -5.55 -10.41 4.86
N GLU A 144 -4.66 -9.99 5.74
CA GLU A 144 -5.00 -9.38 7.03
C GLU A 144 -5.69 -8.03 6.84
N ASN A 145 -5.24 -7.21 5.90
CA ASN A 145 -5.89 -5.94 5.59
C ASN A 145 -7.30 -6.14 5.02
N ILE A 146 -7.54 -7.12 4.13
CA ILE A 146 -8.92 -7.45 3.68
C ILE A 146 -9.79 -7.90 4.85
N LYS A 147 -9.25 -8.73 5.76
CA LYS A 147 -9.99 -9.18 6.95
C LYS A 147 -10.37 -7.99 7.83
N LEU A 148 -9.45 -7.04 8.03
CA LEU A 148 -9.71 -5.83 8.81
C LEU A 148 -10.81 -4.98 8.16
N ILE A 149 -10.78 -4.79 6.83
CA ILE A 149 -11.84 -4.08 6.09
C ILE A 149 -13.22 -4.70 6.35
N GLY A 150 -13.31 -6.03 6.32
CA GLY A 150 -14.57 -6.73 6.60
C GLY A 150 -15.00 -6.64 8.06
N GLN A 151 -14.06 -6.74 9.00
CA GLN A 151 -14.33 -6.56 10.42
C GLN A 151 -14.79 -5.14 10.79
N LEU A 152 -14.39 -4.15 9.99
CA LEU A 152 -14.82 -2.76 10.10
C LEU A 152 -16.10 -2.48 9.31
N GLU A 153 -16.66 -3.48 8.62
CA GLU A 153 -17.90 -3.33 7.83
C GLU A 153 -17.81 -2.23 6.76
N ILE A 154 -16.61 -1.97 6.22
CA ILE A 154 -16.38 -0.93 5.20
C ILE A 154 -16.92 -1.37 3.82
N LEU A 155 -16.84 -2.68 3.55
CA LEU A 155 -17.33 -3.31 2.33
C LEU A 155 -18.38 -4.36 2.67
N PRO A 156 -19.41 -4.53 1.81
CA PRO A 156 -20.37 -5.61 1.97
C PRO A 156 -19.71 -6.97 1.66
N ASP A 157 -20.29 -8.04 2.20
CA ASP A 157 -19.77 -9.41 2.08
C ASP A 157 -19.48 -9.83 0.63
N GLN A 158 -20.38 -9.47 -0.30
CA GLN A 158 -20.18 -9.77 -1.72
C GLN A 158 -18.92 -9.11 -2.28
N SER A 159 -18.71 -7.80 -2.01
CA SER A 159 -17.52 -7.08 -2.45
C SER A 159 -16.25 -7.63 -1.79
N LEU A 160 -16.32 -8.08 -0.52
CA LEU A 160 -15.21 -8.76 0.15
C LEU A 160 -14.87 -10.10 -0.50
N VAL A 161 -15.86 -10.89 -0.90
CA VAL A 161 -15.65 -12.15 -1.63
C VAL A 161 -14.96 -11.88 -2.98
N GLU A 162 -15.41 -10.87 -3.72
CA GLU A 162 -14.79 -10.47 -4.99
C GLU A 162 -13.35 -9.98 -4.79
N PHE A 163 -13.10 -9.16 -3.75
CA PHE A 163 -11.77 -8.66 -3.43
C PHE A 163 -10.82 -9.82 -3.05
N ASN A 164 -11.29 -10.76 -2.23
CA ASN A 164 -10.55 -11.98 -1.90
C ASN A 164 -10.28 -12.83 -3.15
N LYS A 165 -11.25 -12.96 -4.06
CA LYS A 165 -11.09 -13.71 -5.31
C LYS A 165 -9.99 -13.10 -6.19
N ILE A 166 -9.94 -11.77 -6.29
CA ILE A 166 -8.86 -11.06 -7.00
C ILE A 166 -7.51 -11.36 -6.35
N ARG A 167 -7.40 -11.23 -5.01
CA ARG A 167 -6.17 -11.58 -4.28
C ARG A 167 -5.73 -13.01 -4.56
N GLU A 168 -6.63 -13.97 -4.40
CA GLU A 168 -6.33 -15.40 -4.58
C GLU A 168 -5.94 -15.71 -6.02
N THR A 169 -6.58 -15.08 -7.00
CA THR A 169 -6.22 -15.25 -8.42
C THR A 169 -4.78 -14.81 -8.65
N ILE A 170 -4.41 -13.64 -8.13
CA ILE A 170 -3.06 -13.07 -8.28
C ILE A 170 -2.05 -13.93 -7.54
N ARG A 171 -2.36 -14.28 -6.29
CA ARG A 171 -1.55 -15.17 -5.47
C ARG A 171 -1.33 -16.52 -6.13
N ASN A 172 -2.36 -17.16 -6.69
CA ASN A 172 -2.23 -18.47 -7.31
C ASN A 172 -1.40 -18.40 -8.61
N VAL A 173 -1.55 -17.34 -9.40
CA VAL A 173 -0.74 -17.14 -10.61
C VAL A 173 0.72 -16.83 -10.27
N VAL A 174 0.97 -16.08 -9.20
CA VAL A 174 2.33 -15.79 -8.71
C VAL A 174 2.94 -17.00 -7.99
N HIS A 175 2.21 -17.76 -7.17
CA HIS A 175 2.69 -18.96 -6.47
C HIS A 175 2.86 -20.18 -7.37
N MET A 176 2.24 -20.21 -8.56
CA MET A 176 2.63 -21.17 -9.60
C MET A 176 4.07 -20.95 -10.11
N GLN A 177 4.79 -19.95 -9.59
CA GLN A 177 6.23 -19.73 -9.74
C GLN A 177 7.06 -20.41 -8.64
N ASN A 178 6.88 -21.70 -8.41
CA ASN A 178 8.10 -22.48 -8.16
C ASN A 178 8.95 -22.27 -9.41
N TRP A 179 10.05 -21.54 -9.27
CA TRP A 179 10.97 -20.92 -10.25
C TRP A 179 11.52 -21.79 -11.40
N ASP A 180 10.82 -22.84 -11.79
CA ASP A 180 11.23 -23.84 -12.77
C ASP A 180 10.93 -23.43 -14.22
N GLY A 181 10.86 -22.12 -14.51
CA GLY A 181 10.77 -21.57 -15.88
C GLY A 181 9.53 -21.94 -16.72
N ARG A 182 8.55 -22.66 -16.16
CA ARG A 182 7.40 -23.21 -16.93
C ARG A 182 6.29 -22.21 -17.24
N LEU A 183 6.31 -21.02 -16.64
CA LEU A 183 5.22 -20.05 -16.76
C LEU A 183 5.12 -19.38 -18.14
N TYR A 184 6.22 -19.40 -18.90
CA TYR A 184 6.32 -18.67 -20.17
C TYR A 184 5.75 -19.40 -21.38
N ASN A 185 5.08 -20.55 -21.22
CA ASN A 185 4.64 -21.35 -22.39
C ASN A 185 3.12 -21.52 -22.55
N SER A 186 2.23 -20.85 -21.79
CA SER A 186 0.79 -21.18 -21.91
C SER A 186 -0.28 -20.11 -21.62
N LEU A 187 0.03 -18.93 -21.07
CA LEU A 187 -1.00 -17.92 -20.79
C LEU A 187 -1.23 -17.00 -22.00
N THR A 188 -2.40 -17.10 -22.64
CA THR A 188 -2.79 -16.22 -23.76
C THR A 188 -3.63 -15.04 -23.29
N LEU A 189 -3.75 -13.97 -24.11
CA LEU A 189 -4.64 -12.85 -23.79
C LEU A 189 -6.07 -13.32 -23.58
N GLU A 190 -6.55 -14.25 -24.41
CA GLU A 190 -7.91 -14.79 -24.29
C GLU A 190 -8.15 -15.47 -22.95
N MET A 191 -7.16 -16.21 -22.44
CA MET A 191 -7.23 -16.83 -21.10
C MET A 191 -7.16 -15.79 -19.98
N PHE A 192 -6.50 -14.65 -20.22
CA PHE A 192 -6.33 -13.60 -19.22
C PHE A 192 -7.49 -12.59 -19.17
N LYS A 193 -8.15 -12.32 -20.31
CA LYS A 193 -9.26 -11.37 -20.45
C LYS A 193 -10.33 -11.46 -19.35
N PRO A 194 -10.80 -12.64 -18.93
CA PRO A 194 -11.79 -12.74 -17.85
C PRO A 194 -11.31 -12.10 -16.54
N ASN A 195 -10.03 -12.23 -16.20
CA ASN A 195 -9.46 -11.64 -14.98
C ASN A 195 -9.42 -10.11 -15.07
N LEU A 196 -9.06 -9.57 -16.24
CA LEU A 196 -9.10 -8.12 -16.50
C LEU A 196 -10.53 -7.56 -16.38
N MET A 197 -11.51 -8.29 -16.92
CA MET A 197 -12.93 -7.89 -16.82
C MET A 197 -13.41 -7.90 -15.37
N ILE A 198 -13.13 -8.97 -14.62
CA ILE A 198 -13.50 -9.07 -13.20
C ILE A 198 -12.87 -7.93 -12.40
N PHE A 199 -11.58 -7.67 -12.59
CA PHE A 199 -10.88 -6.59 -11.89
C PHE A 199 -11.45 -5.21 -12.22
N ARG A 200 -11.70 -4.95 -13.51
CA ARG A 200 -12.32 -3.69 -13.95
C ARG A 200 -13.72 -3.52 -13.36
N SER A 201 -14.57 -4.54 -13.45
CA SER A 201 -15.92 -4.50 -12.89
C SER A 201 -15.91 -4.28 -11.39
N PHE A 202 -15.01 -4.95 -10.66
CA PHE A 202 -14.83 -4.73 -9.23
C PHE A 202 -14.51 -3.25 -8.91
N LEU A 203 -13.54 -2.65 -9.60
CA LEU A 203 -13.19 -1.25 -9.40
C LEU A 203 -14.33 -0.27 -9.76
N GLN A 204 -15.12 -0.58 -10.79
CA GLN A 204 -16.27 0.26 -11.20
C GLN A 204 -17.45 0.19 -10.22
N ASN A 205 -17.65 -0.97 -9.59
CA ASN A 205 -18.74 -1.19 -8.65
C ASN A 205 -18.41 -0.70 -7.24
N LEU A 206 -17.13 -0.58 -6.90
CA LEU A 206 -16.71 -0.19 -5.55
C LEU A 206 -17.27 1.15 -5.08
N PRO A 207 -17.26 2.25 -5.87
CA PRO A 207 -17.83 3.53 -5.45
C PRO A 207 -19.30 3.46 -5.00
N ALA A 208 -20.08 2.53 -5.57
CA ALA A 208 -21.49 2.37 -5.23
C ALA A 208 -21.73 1.44 -4.02
N THR A 209 -20.73 0.67 -3.60
CA THR A 209 -20.86 -0.37 -2.57
C THR A 209 -20.06 -0.08 -1.31
N ILE A 210 -19.03 0.77 -1.38
CA ILE A 210 -18.15 1.07 -0.26
C ILE A 210 -18.75 2.11 0.68
N THR A 211 -18.57 1.91 1.98
CA THR A 211 -18.94 2.86 3.03
C THR A 211 -17.72 3.20 3.87
N ILE A 212 -17.03 4.29 3.52
CA ILE A 212 -15.92 4.83 4.31
C ILE A 212 -16.49 5.88 5.27
N ASN A 213 -17.02 5.43 6.40
CA ASN A 213 -17.51 6.30 7.47
C ASN A 213 -17.02 5.86 8.86
N GLN A 214 -16.06 4.93 8.93
CA GLN A 214 -15.54 4.43 10.19
C GLN A 214 -14.76 5.56 10.87
N SER A 215 -15.08 5.80 12.14
CA SER A 215 -14.36 6.78 12.94
C SER A 215 -12.94 6.26 13.25
N ILE A 216 -12.01 7.18 13.52
CA ILE A 216 -10.64 6.83 13.89
C ILE A 216 -10.64 6.00 15.18
N GLU A 217 -11.59 6.28 16.07
CA GLU A 217 -11.83 5.57 17.33
C GLU A 217 -12.17 4.10 17.08
N LYS A 218 -13.12 3.82 16.18
CA LYS A 218 -13.48 2.44 15.81
C LYS A 218 -12.34 1.71 15.12
N LEU A 219 -11.58 2.40 14.27
CA LEU A 219 -10.38 1.84 13.64
C LEU A 219 -9.33 1.46 14.69
N ARG A 220 -9.04 2.35 15.64
CA ARG A 220 -8.10 2.10 16.75
C ARG A 220 -8.57 1.00 17.69
N ALA A 221 -9.83 1.03 18.09
CA ALA A 221 -10.47 0.00 18.89
C ALA A 221 -10.24 -1.39 18.28
N ARG A 222 -10.43 -1.48 16.95
CA ARG A 222 -10.26 -2.75 16.24
C ARG A 222 -8.80 -3.17 16.08
N ILE A 223 -7.90 -2.23 15.77
CA ILE A 223 -6.47 -2.50 15.56
C ILE A 223 -5.78 -2.92 16.87
N PHE A 224 -6.14 -2.26 17.98
CA PHE A 224 -5.49 -2.43 19.27
C PHE A 224 -6.28 -3.29 20.26
N ASP A 225 -7.43 -3.85 19.84
CA ASP A 225 -8.32 -4.65 20.68
C ASP A 225 -8.66 -3.96 22.01
N ILE A 226 -8.98 -2.67 21.89
CA ILE A 226 -9.39 -1.80 22.98
C ILE A 226 -10.84 -1.39 22.74
N SER A 227 -11.57 -1.06 23.79
CA SER A 227 -12.93 -0.57 23.64
C SER A 227 -12.92 0.82 22.98
N GLU A 228 -13.97 1.19 22.25
CA GLU A 228 -14.02 2.46 21.51
C GLU A 228 -13.88 3.69 22.42
N ASP A 229 -14.39 3.61 23.65
CA ASP A 229 -14.20 4.62 24.70
C ASP A 229 -12.74 4.74 25.16
N GLN A 230 -11.93 3.69 25.02
CA GLN A 230 -10.50 3.65 25.35
C GLN A 230 -9.59 4.01 24.16
N SER A 231 -10.15 4.29 22.99
CA SER A 231 -9.39 4.49 21.74
C SER A 231 -8.89 5.93 21.50
N GLY A 232 -9.34 6.87 22.33
CA GLY A 232 -8.82 8.24 22.40
C GLY A 232 -7.57 8.35 23.29
N ASP A 233 -7.17 9.58 23.61
CA ASP A 233 -6.08 9.82 24.56
C ASP A 233 -6.45 9.22 25.93
N LEU A 234 -5.77 8.15 26.32
CA LEU A 234 -5.88 7.51 27.63
C LEU A 234 -5.09 8.30 28.66
N GLU A 235 -5.63 8.36 29.88
CA GLU A 235 -4.93 8.93 31.02
C GLU A 235 -4.39 7.82 31.93
N GLY A 236 -3.15 7.98 32.40
CA GLY A 236 -2.59 7.09 33.40
C GLY A 236 -1.43 7.69 34.16
N VAL A 237 -0.89 6.92 35.10
CA VAL A 237 0.22 7.32 35.97
C VAL A 237 1.44 6.46 35.68
N ILE A 238 2.60 7.09 35.51
CA ILE A 238 3.86 6.39 35.30
C ILE A 238 4.27 5.63 36.56
N THR A 239 4.62 4.36 36.39
CA THR A 239 5.09 3.43 37.42
C THR A 239 6.34 2.68 36.93
N ASN A 240 7.25 2.34 37.85
CA ASN A 240 8.46 1.57 37.54
C ASN A 240 9.31 2.21 36.41
N TYR A 241 9.49 3.52 36.44
CA TYR A 241 10.24 4.22 35.39
C TYR A 241 11.75 4.05 35.55
N HIS A 242 12.37 3.35 34.60
CA HIS A 242 13.82 3.17 34.54
C HIS A 242 14.45 4.28 33.70
N LYS A 243 14.70 5.44 34.33
CA LYS A 243 15.22 6.65 33.68
C LYS A 243 16.45 6.41 32.80
N GLU A 244 17.43 5.63 33.27
CA GLU A 244 18.67 5.34 32.53
C GLU A 244 18.43 4.52 31.25
N ARG A 245 17.42 3.64 31.27
CA ARG A 245 17.08 2.78 30.13
C ARG A 245 15.94 3.35 29.28
N GLY A 246 15.30 4.42 29.74
CA GLY A 246 14.25 5.13 29.01
C GLY A 246 12.96 4.34 28.81
N TYR A 247 12.60 3.45 29.73
CA TYR A 247 11.33 2.70 29.67
C TYR A 247 10.64 2.63 31.03
N GLY A 248 9.35 2.38 31.02
CA GLY A 248 8.55 2.17 32.24
C GLY A 248 7.17 1.62 31.90
N PHE A 249 6.24 1.80 32.82
CA PHE A 249 4.85 1.43 32.63
C PHE A 249 3.92 2.59 32.92
N VAL A 250 2.83 2.73 32.17
CA VAL A 250 1.73 3.62 32.52
C VAL A 250 0.58 2.77 33.03
N LYS A 251 0.11 3.07 34.25
CA LYS A 251 -1.03 2.40 34.86
C LYS A 251 -2.28 3.27 34.71
N THR A 252 -3.31 2.74 34.07
CA THR A 252 -4.60 3.41 33.87
C THR A 252 -5.50 3.28 35.10
N THR A 253 -6.54 4.11 35.16
CA THR A 253 -7.52 4.11 36.26
C THR A 253 -8.33 2.81 36.35
N ASP A 254 -8.50 2.09 35.23
CA ASP A 254 -9.12 0.75 35.17
C ASP A 254 -8.17 -0.38 35.62
N GLY A 255 -6.95 -0.06 36.03
CA GLY A 255 -5.99 -0.99 36.60
C GLY A 255 -5.10 -1.70 35.58
N LYS A 256 -5.28 -1.48 34.28
CA LYS A 256 -4.38 -2.01 33.23
C LYS A 256 -3.03 -1.30 33.29
N SER A 257 -1.99 -1.97 32.80
CA SER A 257 -0.63 -1.44 32.78
C SER A 257 0.00 -1.67 31.42
N TYR A 258 0.51 -0.60 30.82
CA TYR A 258 1.06 -0.60 29.47
C TYR A 258 2.54 -0.21 29.50
N PHE A 259 3.36 -0.98 28.80
CA PHE A 259 4.78 -0.66 28.65
C PHE A 259 4.95 0.58 27.77
N PHE A 260 5.90 1.47 28.09
CA PHE A 260 6.31 2.54 27.19
C PHE A 260 7.84 2.62 27.09
N HIS A 261 8.31 3.14 25.96
CA HIS A 261 9.71 3.52 25.75
C HIS A 261 9.77 4.98 25.32
N ILE A 262 10.71 5.76 25.85
CA ILE A 262 10.82 7.22 25.63
C ILE A 262 10.95 7.60 24.14
N LYS A 263 11.48 6.68 23.32
CA LYS A 263 11.55 6.83 21.85
C LYS A 263 10.18 6.89 21.16
N ASN A 264 9.12 6.41 21.81
CA ASN A 264 7.75 6.42 21.30
C ASN A 264 6.96 7.62 21.83
N SER A 265 7.62 8.57 22.50
CA SER A 265 7.02 9.81 22.97
C SER A 265 7.51 10.99 22.12
N ARG A 266 6.58 11.69 21.47
CA ARG A 266 6.74 12.92 20.69
C ARG A 266 7.26 14.07 21.52
N GLU A 267 6.81 14.15 22.77
CA GLU A 267 7.15 15.19 23.73
C GLU A 267 8.21 14.75 24.75
N ALA A 268 9.15 13.90 24.35
CA ALA A 268 10.25 13.48 25.20
C ALA A 268 11.26 14.63 25.47
N GLY A 269 10.81 15.66 26.19
CA GLY A 269 11.67 16.46 27.02
C GLY A 269 12.06 15.70 28.31
N PRO A 270 13.11 16.14 29.03
CA PRO A 270 13.70 15.47 30.21
C PRO A 270 12.80 15.39 31.48
N MET A 271 11.48 15.49 31.35
CA MET A 271 10.52 15.65 32.45
C MET A 271 9.70 14.41 32.81
N LEU A 272 9.88 13.27 32.15
CA LEU A 272 9.21 12.02 32.58
C LEU A 272 9.74 11.59 33.95
N ALA A 273 8.82 11.39 34.90
CA ALA A 273 9.12 10.97 36.27
C ALA A 273 8.10 9.92 36.73
N GLU A 274 8.51 9.11 37.70
CA GLU A 274 7.58 8.21 38.37
C GLU A 274 6.49 9.01 39.09
N ASN A 275 5.26 8.47 39.10
CA ASN A 275 4.04 9.11 39.58
C ASN A 275 3.55 10.31 38.75
N LEU A 276 4.16 10.60 37.59
CA LEU A 276 3.64 11.60 36.67
C LEU A 276 2.39 11.08 35.97
N ARG A 277 1.37 11.93 35.91
CA ARG A 277 0.13 11.69 35.16
C ARG A 277 0.32 12.13 33.72
N VAL A 278 -0.02 11.26 32.78
CA VAL A 278 0.25 11.44 31.35
C VAL A 278 -0.96 11.05 30.52
N MET A 279 -1.12 11.74 29.40
CA MET A 279 -2.01 11.33 28.31
C MET A 279 -1.20 10.51 27.30
N PHE A 280 -1.76 9.42 26.81
CA PHE A 280 -1.10 8.54 25.86
C PHE A 280 -2.10 7.79 25.00
N ASN A 281 -1.64 7.29 23.87
CA ASN A 281 -2.34 6.40 22.97
C ASN A 281 -1.72 5.00 23.02
N LEU A 282 -2.48 3.98 22.63
CA LEU A 282 -1.99 2.60 22.54
C LEU A 282 -1.50 2.30 21.13
N MET A 283 -0.38 1.59 21.04
CA MET A 283 0.16 1.06 19.79
C MET A 283 0.52 -0.42 19.94
N LYS A 284 0.64 -1.14 18.82
CA LYS A 284 1.09 -2.54 18.83
C LYS A 284 2.61 -2.62 18.92
N GLY A 285 3.10 -3.08 20.06
CA GLY A 285 4.50 -3.30 20.35
C GLY A 285 4.98 -4.73 20.15
N ARG A 286 6.22 -5.01 20.57
CA ARG A 286 6.82 -6.36 20.41
C ARG A 286 6.22 -7.39 21.36
N LYS A 287 5.75 -6.95 22.53
CA LYS A 287 5.26 -7.82 23.62
C LYS A 287 3.77 -7.65 23.91
N GLY A 288 3.04 -6.97 23.03
CA GLY A 288 1.64 -6.60 23.25
C GLY A 288 1.44 -5.10 23.03
N LEU A 289 0.40 -4.54 23.64
CA LEU A 289 0.11 -3.11 23.56
C LEU A 289 1.15 -2.31 24.35
N GLU A 290 1.62 -1.23 23.74
CA GLU A 290 2.56 -0.28 24.32
C GLU A 290 1.94 1.12 24.30
N ALA A 291 2.25 1.94 25.29
CA ALA A 291 1.86 3.34 25.34
C ALA A 291 2.81 4.19 24.49
N SER A 292 2.23 5.10 23.72
CA SER A 292 2.90 6.09 22.87
C SER A 292 2.18 7.42 22.99
N SER A 293 2.90 8.54 22.89
CA SER A 293 2.29 9.87 22.92
C SER A 293 2.85 10.67 21.78
#